data_AF-V4Y2M4-F1
#
_entry.id   AF-V4Y2M4-F1
#
_cell.length_a   1.000
_cell.length_b   1.000
_cell.length_c   1.000
_cell.angle_alpha   90.00
_cell.angle_beta   90.00
_cell.angle_gamma   90.00
#
_symmetry.space_group_name_H-M   'P 1'
#
loop_
_entity.id
_entity.type
_entity.pdbx_description
1 polymer ?
#
loop_
_entity_poly.entity_id
_entity_poly.type
_entity_poly.pdbx_seq_one_letter_code
_entity_poly.pdbx_strand_id
1 'polypeptide(L)'
;MSLRSRLGGLFKSQSELDLTDGSIPESLFFISFPIVITNLLQVGYNLADTFWLGRYSTEALAAISLGFPLVYLFISLGLGLTVAGSVLVAQHTGAGES
;
A
#
# COMPACT_ATOMS: atom_id res chain seq x y z
N MET A 1 -20.40 23.79 -5.24
CA MET A 1 -19.50 22.99 -4.37
C MET A 1 -18.22 22.71 -5.15
N SER A 2 -17.07 23.16 -4.65
CA SER A 2 -15.81 23.23 -5.42
C SER A 2 -15.12 21.87 -5.49
N LEU A 3 -14.68 21.45 -6.68
CA LEU A 3 -13.91 20.22 -6.92
C LEU A 3 -12.67 20.10 -6.01
N ARG A 4 -12.13 21.24 -5.57
CA ARG A 4 -10.99 21.31 -4.64
C ARG A 4 -11.33 20.81 -3.23
N SER A 5 -12.57 20.97 -2.75
CA SER A 5 -12.95 20.48 -1.40
C SER A 5 -13.10 18.95 -1.37
N ARG A 6 -13.47 18.32 -2.50
CA ARG A 6 -13.53 16.85 -2.61
C ARG A 6 -12.14 16.22 -2.72
N LEU A 7 -11.22 16.88 -3.43
CA LEU A 7 -9.81 16.47 -3.49
C LEU A 7 -9.08 16.70 -2.16
N GLY A 8 -9.39 17.78 -1.43
CA GLY A 8 -8.84 18.03 -0.10
C GLY A 8 -9.32 17.00 0.94
N GLY A 9 -10.53 16.45 0.74
CA GLY A 9 -10.98 15.28 1.48
C GLY A 9 -10.01 14.11 1.32
N LEU A 10 -9.70 13.69 0.10
CA LEU A 10 -8.91 12.47 -0.19
C LEU A 10 -7.53 12.39 0.48
N PHE A 11 -7.00 13.51 1.00
CA PHE A 11 -5.73 13.60 1.72
C PHE A 11 -5.90 13.84 3.23
N LYS A 12 -7.11 13.70 3.80
CA LYS A 12 -7.30 13.73 5.26
C LYS A 12 -6.45 12.65 5.92
N SER A 13 -5.69 13.05 6.94
CA SER A 13 -4.96 12.13 7.81
C SER A 13 -5.92 11.15 8.49
N GLN A 14 -5.47 9.91 8.78
CA GLN A 14 -6.25 8.91 9.51
C GLN A 14 -6.78 9.45 10.86
N SER A 15 -6.16 10.48 11.42
CA SER A 15 -6.59 11.18 12.64
C SER A 15 -7.79 12.12 12.48
N GLU A 16 -8.15 12.50 11.24
CA GLU A 16 -9.30 13.40 10.94
C GLU A 16 -10.51 12.67 10.35
N LEU A 17 -10.38 11.36 10.13
CA LEU A 17 -11.47 10.46 9.77
C LEU A 17 -11.93 9.78 11.06
N ASP A 18 -13.09 10.17 11.54
CA ASP A 18 -13.75 9.43 12.61
C ASP A 18 -14.24 8.10 12.02
N LEU A 19 -13.50 7.03 12.32
CA LEU A 19 -13.82 5.67 11.84
C LEU A 19 -14.83 4.97 12.74
N THR A 20 -15.20 5.61 13.86
CA THR A 20 -16.15 5.10 14.84
C THR A 20 -17.55 5.67 14.66
N ASP A 21 -17.68 6.81 14.00
CA ASP A 21 -18.96 7.46 13.72
C ASP A 21 -19.15 7.75 12.22
N GLY A 22 -20.23 7.23 11.63
CA GLY A 22 -20.59 7.45 10.23
C GLY A 22 -20.83 6.20 9.39
N SER A 23 -21.06 6.40 8.08
CA SER A 23 -21.38 5.30 7.17
C SER A 23 -20.11 4.53 6.76
N ILE A 24 -20.02 3.26 7.19
CA ILE A 24 -18.91 2.33 6.88
C ILE A 24 -18.50 2.34 5.39
N PRO A 25 -19.43 2.35 4.41
CA PRO A 25 -19.05 2.31 3.00
C PRO A 25 -18.28 3.54 2.53
N GLU A 26 -18.61 4.71 3.07
CA GLU A 26 -18.00 5.98 2.68
C GLU A 26 -16.57 6.08 3.23
N SER A 27 -16.38 5.73 4.51
CA SER A 27 -15.05 5.68 5.14
C SER A 27 -14.15 4.65 4.46
N LEU A 28 -14.66 3.47 4.14
CA LEU A 28 -13.90 2.44 3.44
C LEU A 28 -13.49 2.89 2.03
N PHE A 29 -14.41 3.51 1.27
CA PHE A 29 -14.10 4.03 -0.06
C PHE A 29 -12.99 5.08 0.00
N PHE A 30 -13.04 5.95 1.00
CA PHE A 30 -12.11 7.06 1.14
C PHE A 30 -10.69 6.62 1.53
N ILE A 31 -10.56 5.60 2.38
CA ILE A 31 -9.26 5.01 2.74
C ILE A 31 -8.73 4.13 1.61
N SER A 32 -9.58 3.33 0.98
CA SER A 32 -9.15 2.39 -0.06
C SER A 32 -8.79 3.09 -1.37
N PHE A 33 -9.42 4.20 -1.71
CA PHE A 33 -9.15 4.94 -2.95
C PHE A 33 -7.65 5.31 -3.15
N PRO A 34 -6.98 6.00 -2.21
CA PRO A 34 -5.55 6.31 -2.34
C PRO A 34 -4.67 5.06 -2.33
N ILE A 35 -5.04 4.01 -1.58
CA ILE A 35 -4.32 2.74 -1.56
C ILE A 35 -4.36 2.07 -2.94
N VAL A 36 -5.53 2.04 -3.57
CA VAL A 36 -5.70 1.47 -4.92
C VAL A 36 -4.87 2.25 -5.95
N ILE A 37 -4.91 3.59 -5.90
CA ILE A 37 -4.09 4.42 -6.80
C ILE A 37 -2.61 4.12 -6.60
N THR A 38 -2.15 4.04 -5.36
CA THR A 38 -0.75 3.73 -5.03
C THR A 38 -0.34 2.36 -5.58
N ASN A 39 -1.20 1.34 -5.42
CA ASN A 39 -0.96 0.01 -5.99
C ASN A 39 -0.90 0.02 -7.52
N LEU A 40 -1.80 0.76 -8.17
CA LEU A 40 -1.78 0.89 -9.64
C LEU A 40 -0.51 1.57 -10.13
N LEU A 41 -0.05 2.63 -9.46
CA LEU A 41 1.22 3.28 -9.77
C LEU A 41 2.41 2.34 -9.56
N GLN A 42 2.39 1.53 -8.50
CA GLN A 42 3.43 0.54 -8.23
C GLN A 42 3.50 -0.53 -9.33
N VAL A 43 2.34 -1.05 -9.78
CA VAL A 43 2.28 -1.99 -10.92
C VAL A 43 2.80 -1.33 -12.20
N GLY A 44 2.42 -0.08 -12.47
CA GLY A 44 2.91 0.68 -13.62
C GLY A 44 4.43 0.88 -13.59
N TYR A 45 4.98 1.18 -12.41
CA TYR A 45 6.43 1.28 -12.20
C TYR A 45 7.14 -0.04 -12.52
N ASN A 46 6.65 -1.16 -11.95
CA ASN A 46 7.24 -2.48 -12.19
C ASN A 46 7.21 -2.84 -13.68
N LEU A 47 6.13 -2.52 -14.39
CA LEU A 47 6.01 -2.75 -15.82
C LEU A 47 7.01 -1.89 -16.62
N ALA A 48 7.12 -0.61 -16.29
CA ALA A 48 8.06 0.30 -16.96
C ALA A 48 9.51 -0.16 -16.76
N ASP A 49 9.89 -0.49 -15.52
CA ASP A 49 11.22 -1.01 -15.18
C ASP A 49 11.54 -2.28 -15.96
N THR A 50 10.62 -3.26 -15.93
CA THR A 50 10.76 -4.53 -16.67
C THR A 50 10.87 -4.30 -18.18
N PHE A 51 10.08 -3.38 -18.74
CA PHE A 51 10.09 -3.05 -20.16
C PHE A 51 11.44 -2.45 -20.59
N TRP A 52 11.97 -1.49 -19.84
CA TRP A 52 13.26 -0.87 -20.13
C TRP A 52 14.43 -1.84 -19.93
N LEU A 53 14.40 -2.64 -18.87
CA LEU A 53 15.40 -3.69 -18.62
C LEU A 53 15.41 -4.75 -19.71
N GLY A 54 14.23 -5.23 -20.13
CA GLY A 54 14.10 -6.20 -21.21
C GLY A 54 14.60 -5.68 -22.56
N ARG A 55 14.48 -4.37 -22.81
CA ARG A 55 15.05 -3.72 -24.00
C ARG A 55 16.57 -3.57 -23.92
N TYR A 56 17.12 -3.41 -22.72
CA TYR A 56 18.55 -3.20 -22.50
C TYR A 56 19.35 -4.50 -22.59
N SER A 57 18.91 -5.57 -21.92
CA SER A 57 19.53 -6.89 -22.01
C SER A 57 18.55 -7.98 -21.59
N THR A 58 18.36 -8.95 -22.48
CA THR A 58 17.55 -10.14 -22.22
C THR A 58 18.15 -10.99 -21.10
N GLU A 59 19.49 -11.09 -21.01
CA GLU A 59 20.15 -11.78 -19.89
C GLU A 59 19.91 -11.07 -18.56
N ALA A 60 19.96 -9.74 -18.52
CA ALA A 60 19.70 -8.98 -17.30
C ALA A 60 18.25 -9.16 -16.80
N LEU A 61 17.28 -9.13 -17.72
CA LEU A 61 15.87 -9.39 -17.39
C LEU A 61 15.68 -10.81 -16.84
N ALA A 62 16.31 -11.82 -17.46
CA ALA A 62 16.24 -13.20 -17.00
C ALA A 62 16.87 -13.38 -15.60
N ALA A 63 18.02 -12.73 -15.35
CA ALA A 63 18.68 -12.76 -14.05
C ALA A 63 17.79 -12.16 -12.94
N ILE A 64 17.16 -11.01 -13.20
CA ILE A 64 16.24 -10.38 -12.24
C ILE A 64 15.01 -11.27 -12.00
N SER A 65 14.42 -11.84 -13.05
CA SER A 65 13.26 -12.73 -12.94
C SER A 65 13.54 -13.96 -12.07
N LEU A 66 14.76 -14.50 -12.13
CA LEU A 66 15.20 -15.62 -11.29
C LEU A 66 15.59 -15.19 -9.86
N GLY A 67 16.14 -14.00 -9.68
CA GLY A 67 16.57 -13.48 -8.37
C GLY A 67 15.43 -12.87 -7.54
N PHE A 68 14.38 -12.37 -8.19
CA PHE A 68 13.27 -11.67 -7.54
C PHE A 68 12.56 -12.50 -6.47
N PRO A 69 12.28 -13.81 -6.64
CA PRO A 69 11.70 -14.64 -5.57
C PRO A 69 12.54 -14.65 -4.29
N LEU A 70 13.86 -14.62 -4.43
CA LEU A 70 14.80 -14.66 -3.31
C LEU A 70 14.84 -13.33 -2.57
N VAL A 71 14.77 -12.21 -3.30
CA VAL A 71 14.60 -10.87 -2.71
C VAL A 71 13.23 -10.77 -2.01
N TYR A 72 12.18 -11.27 -2.66
CA TYR A 72 10.83 -11.25 -2.13
C TYR A 72 10.70 -12.07 -0.84
N LEU A 73 11.45 -13.17 -0.70
CA LEU A 73 11.56 -13.92 0.55
C LEU A 73 12.00 -13.02 1.71
N PHE A 74 13.11 -12.29 1.56
CA PHE A 74 13.60 -11.38 2.60
C PHE A 74 12.63 -10.23 2.89
N ILE A 75 12.02 -9.65 1.85
CA ILE A 75 10.98 -8.62 2.01
C ILE A 75 9.78 -9.16 2.80
N SER A 76 9.31 -10.36 2.44
CA SER A 76 8.14 -10.99 3.08
C SER A 76 8.37 -11.30 4.56
N LEU A 77 9.59 -11.64 4.96
CA LEU A 77 9.94 -11.81 6.38
C LEU A 77 9.81 -10.49 7.15
N GLY A 78 10.35 -9.40 6.59
CA GLY A 78 10.21 -8.06 7.17
C GLY A 78 8.75 -7.62 7.26
N LEU A 79 8.01 -7.77 6.17
CA LEU A 79 6.58 -7.47 6.12
C LEU A 79 5.78 -8.29 7.12
N GLY A 80 6.07 -9.59 7.26
CA GLY A 80 5.40 -10.46 8.22
C GLY A 80 5.53 -9.96 9.66
N LEU A 81 6.74 -9.54 10.05
CA LEU A 81 6.99 -8.95 11.36
C LEU A 81 6.28 -7.61 11.54
N THR A 82 6.32 -6.73 10.54
CA THR A 82 5.62 -5.44 10.58
C THR A 82 4.12 -5.63 10.73
N VAL A 83 3.52 -6.52 9.94
CA VAL A 83 2.08 -6.82 10.00
C VAL A 83 1.70 -7.41 11.36
N ALA A 84 2.48 -8.38 11.86
CA ALA A 84 2.27 -8.93 13.19
C ALA A 84 2.31 -7.85 14.28
N GLY A 85 3.29 -6.94 14.20
CA GLY A 85 3.39 -5.79 15.11
C GLY A 85 2.17 -4.87 15.04
N SER A 86 1.74 -4.48 13.83
CA SER A 86 0.54 -3.64 13.66
C SER A 86 -0.73 -4.30 14.20
N VAL A 87 -0.88 -5.61 14.01
CA VAL A 87 -2.02 -6.38 14.56
C VAL A 87 -1.99 -6.40 16.08
N LEU A 88 -0.83 -6.68 16.69
CA LEU A 88 -0.69 -6.69 18.15
C LEU A 88 -0.97 -5.31 18.75
N VAL A 89 -0.49 -4.23 18.14
CA VAL A 89 -0.77 -2.85 18.58
C VAL A 89 -2.27 -2.56 18.48
N ALA A 90 -2.90 -2.87 17.35
CA ALA A 90 -4.34 -2.65 17.17
C ALA A 90 -5.18 -3.42 18.21
N GLN A 91 -4.77 -4.65 18.56
CA GLN A 91 -5.42 -5.45 19.60
C GLN A 91 -5.26 -4.84 20.99
N HIS A 92 -4.06 -4.42 21.39
CA HIS A 92 -3.83 -3.80 22.71
C HIS A 92 -4.54 -2.45 22.83
N THR A 93 -4.47 -1.61 21.80
CA THR A 93 -5.21 -0.35 21.74
C THR A 93 -6.72 -0.58 21.79
N GLY A 94 -7.24 -1.60 21.07
CA GLY A 94 -8.66 -1.96 21.10
C GLY A 94 -9.12 -2.56 22.44
N ALA A 95 -8.24 -3.21 23.19
CA ALA A 95 -8.53 -3.78 24.51
C ALA A 95 -8.47 -2.74 25.65
N GLY A 96 -8.01 -1.51 25.39
CA GLY A 96 -7.81 -0.48 26.40
C GLY A 96 -6.54 -0.67 27.23
N GLU A 97 -5.62 -1.51 26.78
CA GLU A 97 -4.32 -1.79 27.42
C GLU A 97 -3.22 -0.91 26.78
N SER A 98 -3.45 0.40 26.75
CA SER A 98 -2.53 1.40 26.16
C SER A 98 -1.54 1.99 27.16
#